data_AF-A0A6C0DDU4-F1
#
_entry.id   AF-A0A6C0DDU4-F1
#
_cell.length_a   1.000
_cell.length_b   1.000
_cell.length_c   1.000
_cell.angle_alpha   90.00
_cell.angle_beta   90.00
_cell.angle_gamma   90.00
#
_symmetry.space_group_name_H-M   'P 1'
#
loop_
_entity.id
_entity.type
_entity.pdbx_description
1 polymer ?
#
loop_
_entity_poly.entity_id
_entity_poly.type
_entity_poly.pdbx_seq_one_letter_code
_entity_poly.pdbx_strand_id
1 'polypeptide(L)'
;TLAGNKTLHICSRSKLNASGKFYSSKSFRELFIEAHTGRIKNEDESLESFIQEESQKWDQPDPEKKEIAYGYSFLVQHKEHRIVKIISENRAILIHKTIVYEDGTVQFEENLRSIPIGGADEKITYVHTWIQTTLEEQTWEFQGIALKDKEGNRWRFRSNAYSMVKNLRGNAAYLLERFVPLYQRNIVPYYISYYPEDKDTMEFYTVFLNHMVQYLHGLYMDVHVQRTTHIQQIDRMYHPHLYALHGIYLSRKKPMTVNDVYDYIRLQPWQRIAFLLRNNQDAYTKQLLDLVDASSA
;
A
#
# COMPACT_ATOMS: atom_id res chain seq x y z
N THR A 1 -27.61 3.94 8.66
CA THR A 1 -28.48 3.94 9.85
C THR A 1 -29.62 2.96 9.60
N LEU A 2 -30.16 2.34 10.63
CA LEU A 2 -31.24 1.34 10.52
C LEU A 2 -32.49 1.85 11.25
N ALA A 3 -33.68 1.45 10.81
CA ALA A 3 -34.92 1.82 11.48
C ALA A 3 -34.86 1.36 12.95
N GLY A 4 -35.16 2.27 13.88
CA GLY A 4 -35.10 2.00 15.32
C GLY A 4 -33.68 1.94 15.93
N ASN A 5 -32.61 2.06 15.14
CA ASN A 5 -31.22 2.08 15.61
C ASN A 5 -30.44 3.27 15.04
N LYS A 6 -30.15 4.23 15.92
CA LYS A 6 -29.41 5.46 15.59
C LYS A 6 -27.90 5.27 15.45
N THR A 7 -27.38 4.06 15.68
CA THR A 7 -25.96 3.79 15.56
C THR A 7 -25.49 3.90 14.11
N LEU A 8 -24.47 4.73 13.88
CA LEU A 8 -23.78 4.77 12.60
C LEU A 8 -22.76 3.63 12.52
N HIS A 9 -22.91 2.79 11.50
CA HIS A 9 -21.97 1.73 11.17
C HIS A 9 -21.16 2.11 9.94
N ILE A 10 -19.83 2.04 10.06
CA ILE A 10 -18.91 2.25 8.94
C ILE A 10 -18.37 0.90 8.50
N CYS A 11 -18.49 0.60 7.22
CA CYS A 11 -17.97 -0.64 6.64
C CYS A 11 -17.03 -0.35 5.47
N SER A 12 -16.03 -1.20 5.31
CA SER A 12 -15.34 -1.34 4.03
C SER A 12 -16.05 -2.40 3.20
N ARG A 13 -15.66 -2.57 1.93
CA ARG A 13 -16.20 -3.61 1.06
C ARG A 13 -16.15 -5.02 1.68
N SER A 14 -15.15 -5.30 2.50
CA SER A 14 -14.87 -6.65 3.02
C SER A 14 -14.96 -6.77 4.55
N LYS A 15 -15.15 -5.67 5.29
CA LYS A 15 -15.11 -5.71 6.76
C LYS A 15 -16.05 -4.69 7.40
N LEU A 16 -16.90 -5.18 8.30
CA LEU A 16 -17.64 -4.35 9.25
C LEU A 16 -16.66 -3.58 10.15
N ASN A 17 -17.03 -2.36 10.55
CA ASN A 17 -16.20 -1.41 11.32
C ASN A 17 -14.95 -0.90 10.60
N ALA A 18 -14.71 -1.26 9.33
CA ALA A 18 -13.60 -0.76 8.52
C ALA A 18 -12.23 -0.73 9.24
N SER A 19 -11.96 -1.73 10.10
CA SER A 19 -10.80 -1.72 11.00
C SER A 19 -9.47 -2.04 10.31
N GLY A 20 -9.47 -2.22 8.99
CA GLY A 20 -8.28 -2.57 8.22
C GLY A 20 -7.30 -1.41 8.18
N LYS A 21 -6.02 -1.74 8.34
CA LYS A 21 -4.88 -0.83 8.21
C LYS A 21 -4.09 -1.32 7.00
N PHE A 22 -3.95 -0.49 5.97
CA PHE A 22 -3.25 -0.90 4.76
C PHE A 22 -1.91 -0.16 4.68
N TYR A 23 -1.88 1.00 4.01
CA TYR A 23 -0.66 1.83 3.93
C TYR A 23 -0.50 2.85 5.07
N SER A 24 -1.48 2.94 5.97
CA SER A 24 -1.46 3.85 7.12
C SER A 24 -1.48 3.03 8.41
N SER A 25 -0.91 3.61 9.47
CA SER A 25 -1.05 3.12 10.84
C SER A 25 -2.48 3.28 11.37
N LYS A 26 -3.30 4.14 10.75
CA LYS A 26 -4.71 4.36 11.02
C LYS A 26 -5.59 3.37 10.24
N SER A 27 -6.73 3.03 10.84
CA SER A 27 -7.77 2.23 10.20
C SER A 27 -8.52 3.04 9.13
N PHE A 28 -9.12 2.38 8.15
CA PHE A 28 -9.99 3.05 7.17
C PHE A 28 -11.13 3.85 7.81
N ARG A 29 -11.59 3.40 8.98
CA ARG A 29 -12.59 4.11 9.77
C ARG A 29 -12.09 5.48 10.26
N GLU A 30 -10.89 5.52 10.80
CA GLU A 30 -10.24 6.77 11.24
C GLU A 30 -9.98 7.68 10.03
N LEU A 31 -9.41 7.13 8.96
CA LEU A 31 -9.13 7.88 7.73
C LEU A 31 -10.40 8.50 7.13
N PHE A 32 -11.53 7.79 7.17
CA PHE A 32 -12.82 8.32 6.72
C PHE A 32 -13.28 9.49 7.59
N ILE A 33 -13.23 9.36 8.91
CA ILE A 33 -13.68 10.42 9.81
C ILE A 33 -12.81 11.67 9.68
N GLU A 34 -11.49 11.53 9.60
CA GLU A 34 -10.59 12.66 9.34
C GLU A 34 -10.90 13.34 8.00
N ALA A 35 -11.16 12.55 6.95
CA ALA A 35 -11.46 13.07 5.62
C ALA A 35 -12.87 13.68 5.48
N HIS A 36 -13.84 13.23 6.27
CA HIS A 36 -15.22 13.71 6.24
C HIS A 36 -15.41 14.94 7.13
N THR A 37 -14.80 14.95 8.31
CA THR A 37 -14.99 16.01 9.32
C THR A 37 -13.90 17.07 9.27
N GLY A 38 -12.74 16.77 8.68
CA GLY A 38 -11.54 17.61 8.73
C GLY A 38 -10.87 17.64 10.10
N ARG A 39 -11.36 16.87 11.09
CA ARG A 39 -10.80 16.81 12.45
C ARG A 39 -9.85 15.62 12.56
N ILE A 40 -8.66 15.86 13.12
CA ILE A 40 -7.73 14.80 13.50
C ILE A 40 -8.07 14.42 14.94
N LYS A 41 -8.23 13.12 15.17
CA LYS A 41 -8.54 12.57 16.48
C LYS A 41 -7.35 12.77 17.43
N ASN A 42 -7.59 13.32 18.63
CA ASN A 42 -6.59 13.34 19.69
C ASN A 42 -6.45 11.95 20.33
N GLU A 43 -5.29 11.65 20.93
CA GLU A 43 -5.02 10.32 21.52
C GLU A 43 -6.03 9.93 22.61
N ASP A 44 -6.50 10.90 23.39
CA ASP A 44 -7.40 10.70 24.53
C ASP A 44 -8.89 10.60 24.17
N GLU A 45 -9.27 10.92 22.93
CA GLU A 45 -10.68 10.96 22.54
C GLU A 45 -11.19 9.59 22.07
N SER A 46 -12.49 9.31 22.25
CA SER A 46 -13.11 8.10 21.72
C SER A 46 -13.51 8.29 20.26
N LEU A 47 -13.06 7.39 19.37
CA LEU A 47 -13.50 7.40 17.96
C LEU A 47 -15.01 7.12 17.84
N GLU A 48 -15.56 6.32 18.75
CA GLU A 48 -16.99 6.00 18.75
C GLU A 48 -17.84 7.23 19.06
N SER A 49 -17.44 8.07 20.01
CA SER A 49 -18.22 9.26 20.34
C SER A 49 -18.31 10.21 19.16
N PHE A 50 -17.21 10.43 18.42
CA PHE A 50 -17.23 11.24 17.20
C PHE A 50 -18.18 10.67 16.14
N ILE A 51 -18.15 9.36 15.93
CA ILE A 51 -18.98 8.72 14.91
C ILE A 51 -20.46 8.84 15.28
N GLN A 52 -20.80 8.69 16.55
CA GLN A 52 -22.18 8.83 16.99
C GLN A 52 -22.63 10.30 17.03
N GLU A 53 -21.75 11.26 17.31
CA GLU A 53 -22.06 12.69 17.14
C GLU A 53 -22.35 13.00 15.67
N GLU A 54 -21.49 12.57 14.75
CA GLU A 54 -21.69 12.76 13.31
C GLU A 54 -22.97 12.07 12.83
N SER A 55 -23.33 10.90 13.38
CA SER A 55 -24.56 10.15 13.02
C SER A 55 -25.83 11.00 13.07
N GLN A 56 -25.88 12.01 13.93
CA GLN A 56 -27.04 12.88 14.11
C GLN A 56 -27.31 13.77 12.90
N LYS A 57 -26.31 13.97 12.03
CA LYS A 57 -26.40 14.80 10.82
C LYS A 57 -26.89 14.02 9.60
N TRP A 58 -27.01 12.69 9.69
CA TRP A 58 -27.39 11.83 8.56
C TRP A 58 -28.88 11.52 8.59
N ASP A 59 -29.42 11.25 7.40
CA ASP A 59 -30.82 10.88 7.25
C ASP A 59 -31.13 9.61 8.05
N GLN A 60 -32.33 9.58 8.61
CA GLN A 60 -32.87 8.45 9.35
C GLN A 60 -34.01 7.82 8.57
N PRO A 61 -34.13 6.47 8.57
CA PRO A 61 -35.23 5.78 7.90
C PRO A 61 -36.57 6.32 8.39
N ASP A 62 -37.42 6.73 7.44
CA ASP A 62 -38.78 7.19 7.69
C ASP A 62 -39.76 6.00 7.68
N PRO A 63 -40.37 5.64 8.83
CA PRO A 63 -41.32 4.54 8.91
C PRO A 63 -42.57 4.77 8.05
N GLU A 64 -43.00 6.02 7.85
CA GLU A 64 -44.19 6.32 7.04
C GLU A 64 -43.96 6.00 5.55
N LYS A 65 -42.70 6.12 5.10
CA LYS A 65 -42.26 5.74 3.75
C LYS A 65 -41.80 4.28 3.64
N LYS A 66 -41.93 3.50 4.72
CA LYS A 66 -41.45 2.11 4.82
C LYS A 66 -39.95 1.96 4.55
N GLU A 67 -39.17 2.98 4.89
CA GLU A 67 -37.71 2.93 4.79
C GLU A 67 -37.15 2.17 5.99
N ILE A 68 -36.24 1.23 5.74
CA ILE A 68 -35.63 0.42 6.80
C ILE A 68 -34.15 0.72 7.00
N ALA A 69 -33.47 1.25 5.99
CA ALA A 69 -32.05 1.60 6.09
C ALA A 69 -31.63 2.72 5.14
N TYR A 70 -30.71 3.56 5.62
CA TYR A 70 -29.91 4.47 4.79
C TYR A 70 -28.45 4.03 4.75
N GLY A 71 -27.88 4.03 3.55
CA GLY A 71 -26.47 3.78 3.28
C GLY A 71 -25.85 4.92 2.47
N TYR A 72 -24.58 5.20 2.72
CA TYR A 72 -23.83 6.20 1.98
C TYR A 72 -22.48 5.63 1.58
N SER A 73 -22.15 5.72 0.29
CA SER A 73 -20.88 5.22 -0.24
C SER A 73 -19.96 6.39 -0.52
N PHE A 74 -18.78 6.37 0.10
CA PHE A 74 -17.76 7.40 -0.08
C PHE A 74 -16.54 6.85 -0.81
N LEU A 75 -15.95 7.70 -1.65
CA LEU A 75 -14.55 7.58 -2.04
C LEU A 75 -13.72 8.39 -1.05
N VAL A 76 -12.89 7.69 -0.28
CA VAL A 76 -11.97 8.32 0.68
C VAL A 76 -10.62 8.54 0.01
N GLN A 77 -10.16 9.78 0.04
CA GLN A 77 -8.80 10.18 -0.32
C GLN A 77 -8.12 10.74 0.92
N HIS A 78 -7.00 10.16 1.33
CA HIS A 78 -6.29 10.55 2.54
C HIS A 78 -4.79 10.63 2.29
N LYS A 79 -4.11 11.61 2.89
CA LYS A 79 -2.65 11.84 2.76
C LYS A 79 -1.85 10.57 3.10
N GLU A 80 -2.20 9.93 4.21
CA GLU A 80 -1.57 8.68 4.68
C GLU A 80 -1.98 7.42 3.89
N HIS A 81 -2.95 7.53 2.98
CA HIS A 81 -3.42 6.39 2.18
C HIS A 81 -3.29 6.68 0.68
N ARG A 82 -2.11 7.18 0.31
CA ARG A 82 -1.70 7.27 -1.10
C ARG A 82 -1.72 5.88 -1.71
N ILE A 83 -2.18 5.76 -2.96
CA ILE A 83 -2.01 4.54 -3.80
C ILE A 83 -1.06 4.83 -4.96
N VAL A 84 -1.38 5.84 -5.78
CA VAL A 84 -0.54 6.31 -6.90
C VAL A 84 -0.43 7.83 -6.85
N LYS A 85 -1.54 8.53 -7.10
CA LYS A 85 -1.64 10.00 -7.04
C LYS A 85 -1.31 10.52 -5.63
N ILE A 86 -0.52 11.58 -5.56
CA ILE A 86 -0.25 12.27 -4.29
C ILE A 86 -1.54 12.95 -3.82
N ILE A 87 -1.93 12.68 -2.58
CA ILE A 87 -3.09 13.31 -1.96
C ILE A 87 -2.59 14.47 -1.10
N SER A 88 -2.87 15.71 -1.53
CA SER A 88 -2.46 16.92 -0.82
C SER A 88 -3.41 17.29 0.33
N GLU A 89 -4.64 16.77 0.32
CA GLU A 89 -5.72 17.08 1.27
C GLU A 89 -6.63 15.87 1.48
N ASN A 90 -7.09 15.67 2.72
CA ASN A 90 -8.03 14.61 3.05
C ASN A 90 -9.42 14.97 2.54
N ARG A 91 -10.10 14.06 1.84
CA ARG A 91 -11.42 14.28 1.25
C ARG A 91 -12.26 13.02 1.28
N ALA A 92 -13.51 13.14 1.69
CA ALA A 92 -14.53 12.12 1.54
C ALA A 92 -15.54 12.58 0.47
N ILE A 93 -15.55 11.91 -0.69
CA ILE A 93 -16.44 12.25 -1.80
C ILE A 93 -17.63 11.30 -1.78
N LEU A 94 -18.83 11.83 -1.56
CA LEU A 94 -20.07 11.05 -1.65
C LEU A 94 -20.28 10.59 -3.10
N ILE A 95 -20.38 9.29 -3.31
CA ILE A 95 -20.61 8.69 -4.62
C ILE A 95 -22.10 8.44 -4.83
N HIS A 96 -22.75 7.84 -3.83
CA HIS A 96 -24.20 7.68 -3.82
C HIS A 96 -24.73 7.52 -2.41
N LYS A 97 -26.03 7.79 -2.31
CA LYS A 97 -26.87 7.43 -1.17
C LYS A 97 -27.79 6.29 -1.59
N THR A 98 -28.04 5.38 -0.65
CA THR A 98 -28.82 4.17 -0.85
C THR A 98 -29.93 4.14 0.19
N ILE A 99 -31.15 3.90 -0.25
CA ILE A 99 -32.35 3.74 0.59
C ILE A 99 -32.85 2.32 0.39
N VAL A 100 -33.05 1.59 1.49
CA VAL A 100 -33.61 0.24 1.48
C VAL A 100 -35.00 0.31 2.07
N TYR A 101 -35.97 -0.26 1.35
CA TYR A 101 -37.36 -0.32 1.77
C TYR A 101 -37.72 -1.70 2.33
N GLU A 102 -38.83 -1.77 3.07
CA GLU A 102 -39.33 -3.00 3.70
C GLU A 102 -39.65 -4.12 2.69
N ASP A 103 -40.05 -3.77 1.47
CA ASP A 103 -40.32 -4.71 0.38
C ASP A 103 -39.05 -5.27 -0.29
N GLY A 104 -37.87 -4.87 0.20
CA GLY A 104 -36.56 -5.27 -0.32
C GLY A 104 -36.10 -4.45 -1.54
N THR A 105 -36.87 -3.46 -1.99
CA THR A 105 -36.42 -2.56 -3.04
C THR A 105 -35.32 -1.62 -2.54
N VAL A 106 -34.43 -1.25 -3.46
CA VAL A 106 -33.28 -0.40 -3.17
C VAL A 106 -33.24 0.76 -4.14
N GLN A 107 -33.29 1.99 -3.61
CA GLN A 107 -33.16 3.22 -4.38
C GLN A 107 -31.75 3.79 -4.24
N PHE A 108 -31.20 4.29 -5.35
CA PHE A 108 -29.92 4.97 -5.39
C PHE A 108 -30.11 6.44 -5.77
N GLU A 109 -29.57 7.34 -4.95
CA GLU A 109 -29.46 8.76 -5.24
C GLU A 109 -28.00 9.07 -5.60
N GLU A 110 -27.75 9.46 -6.85
CA GLU A 110 -26.40 9.70 -7.36
C GLU A 110 -26.32 11.05 -8.06
N ASN A 111 -25.22 11.78 -7.84
CA ASN A 111 -24.94 13.02 -8.55
C ASN A 111 -23.82 12.77 -9.58
N LEU A 112 -24.18 12.11 -10.69
CA LEU A 112 -23.26 11.79 -11.77
C LEU A 112 -23.29 12.86 -12.84
N ARG A 113 -22.11 13.19 -13.39
CA ARG A 113 -22.02 14.04 -14.57
C ARG A 113 -22.41 13.24 -15.81
N SER A 114 -23.41 13.73 -16.55
CA SER A 114 -23.74 13.21 -17.87
C SER A 114 -22.56 13.40 -18.83
N ILE A 115 -22.27 12.38 -19.62
CA ILE A 115 -21.31 12.50 -20.72
C ILE A 115 -22.01 13.28 -21.84
N PRO A 116 -21.38 14.30 -22.43
CA PRO A 116 -21.94 14.99 -23.59
C PRO A 116 -21.83 14.07 -24.81
N ILE A 117 -22.87 13.27 -25.07
CA ILE A 117 -22.93 12.38 -26.24
C ILE A 117 -23.81 13.05 -27.30
N GLY A 118 -23.29 13.19 -28.54
CA GLY A 118 -24.03 13.62 -29.72
C GLY A 118 -25.05 12.57 -30.25
N GLY A 119 -25.63 12.81 -31.44
CA GLY A 119 -26.73 12.02 -32.05
C GLY A 119 -26.47 10.51 -32.25
N ALA A 120 -27.53 9.76 -32.55
CA ALA A 120 -27.70 8.31 -32.30
C ALA A 120 -26.70 7.31 -32.91
N ASP A 121 -26.21 7.53 -34.13
CA ASP A 121 -25.46 6.49 -34.87
C ASP A 121 -23.93 6.60 -34.72
N GLU A 122 -23.41 7.73 -34.23
CA GLU A 122 -21.98 7.92 -33.95
C GLU A 122 -21.60 7.60 -32.49
N LYS A 123 -22.57 7.20 -31.66
CA LYS A 123 -22.45 7.15 -30.19
C LYS A 123 -21.39 6.19 -29.65
N ILE A 124 -21.30 4.99 -30.21
CA ILE A 124 -20.38 3.96 -29.67
C ILE A 124 -18.94 4.30 -30.03
N THR A 125 -18.70 4.64 -31.30
CA THR A 125 -17.38 5.07 -31.77
C THR A 125 -16.95 6.35 -31.05
N TYR A 126 -17.84 7.32 -30.87
CA TYR A 126 -17.56 8.54 -30.13
C TYR A 126 -17.19 8.28 -28.67
N VAL A 127 -17.97 7.48 -27.94
CA VAL A 127 -17.67 7.17 -26.53
C VAL A 127 -16.35 6.42 -26.40
N HIS A 128 -16.08 5.45 -27.28
CA HIS A 128 -14.82 4.73 -27.29
C HIS A 128 -13.63 5.66 -27.54
N THR A 129 -13.68 6.48 -28.60
CA THR A 129 -12.63 7.47 -28.90
C THR A 129 -12.47 8.47 -27.78
N TRP A 130 -13.56 9.00 -27.22
CA TRP A 130 -13.51 9.91 -26.08
C TRP A 130 -12.83 9.29 -24.85
N ILE A 131 -13.13 8.03 -24.54
CA ILE A 131 -12.46 7.30 -23.44
C ILE A 131 -10.96 7.18 -23.73
N GLN A 132 -10.58 6.77 -24.95
CA GLN A 132 -9.18 6.59 -25.32
C GLN A 132 -8.41 7.91 -25.24
N THR A 133 -8.90 8.96 -25.91
CA THR A 133 -8.29 10.30 -25.88
C THR A 133 -8.18 10.81 -24.44
N THR A 134 -9.25 10.69 -23.64
CA THR A 134 -9.21 11.11 -22.24
C THR A 134 -8.20 10.31 -21.42
N LEU A 135 -7.99 9.01 -21.70
CA LEU A 135 -6.99 8.21 -20.97
C LEU A 135 -5.55 8.56 -21.39
N GLU A 136 -5.34 8.91 -22.66
CA GLU A 136 -4.02 9.23 -23.24
C GLU A 136 -3.53 10.63 -22.88
N GLU A 137 -4.43 11.61 -22.79
CA GLU A 137 -4.10 12.99 -22.40
C GLU A 137 -3.73 13.12 -20.91
N GLN A 138 -4.10 12.14 -20.09
CA GLN A 138 -3.94 12.21 -18.65
C GLN A 138 -2.62 11.61 -18.18
N THR A 139 -2.10 12.15 -17.08
CA THR A 139 -0.85 11.67 -16.49
C THR A 139 -1.04 10.34 -15.75
N TRP A 140 0.06 9.74 -15.32
CA TRP A 140 0.07 8.49 -14.54
C TRP A 140 -0.69 8.59 -13.20
N GLU A 141 -1.03 9.79 -12.73
CA GLU A 141 -1.88 9.99 -11.54
C GLU A 141 -3.35 9.66 -11.80
N PHE A 142 -3.79 9.71 -13.05
CA PHE A 142 -5.19 9.50 -13.41
C PHE A 142 -5.55 8.02 -13.48
N GLN A 143 -6.37 7.58 -12.54
CA GLN A 143 -6.77 6.17 -12.42
C GLN A 143 -7.55 5.65 -13.63
N GLY A 144 -8.31 6.52 -14.28
CA GLY A 144 -9.20 6.19 -15.39
C GLY A 144 -10.66 6.56 -15.11
N ILE A 145 -11.55 6.02 -15.95
CA ILE A 145 -12.96 6.43 -16.04
C ILE A 145 -13.84 5.27 -15.57
N ALA A 146 -14.86 5.59 -14.77
CA ALA A 146 -15.93 4.66 -14.44
C ALA A 146 -17.23 5.16 -15.07
N LEU A 147 -17.84 4.34 -15.94
CA LEU A 147 -19.13 4.61 -16.55
C LEU A 147 -20.20 3.81 -15.83
N LYS A 148 -21.38 4.40 -15.73
CA LYS A 148 -22.58 3.76 -15.19
C LYS A 148 -23.75 4.08 -16.11
N ASP A 149 -24.56 3.08 -16.44
CA ASP A 149 -25.83 3.29 -17.15
C ASP A 149 -26.98 3.52 -16.17
N LYS A 150 -28.21 3.67 -16.70
CA LYS A 150 -29.40 3.93 -15.88
C LYS A 150 -29.84 2.67 -15.12
N GLU A 151 -29.54 1.50 -15.66
CA GLU A 151 -29.85 0.18 -15.13
C GLU A 151 -28.90 -0.22 -13.99
N GLY A 152 -27.79 0.50 -13.83
CA GLY A 152 -26.82 0.29 -12.76
C GLY A 152 -25.60 -0.53 -13.15
N ASN A 153 -25.47 -0.94 -14.41
CA ASN A 153 -24.29 -1.60 -14.94
C ASN A 153 -23.10 -0.62 -14.93
N ARG A 154 -21.91 -1.15 -14.66
CA ARG A 154 -20.70 -0.35 -14.45
C ARG A 154 -19.54 -0.89 -15.27
N TRP A 155 -18.92 0.00 -16.04
CA TRP A 155 -17.69 -0.27 -16.78
C TRP A 155 -16.55 0.57 -16.22
N ARG A 156 -15.35 0.00 -16.18
CA ARG A 156 -14.15 0.66 -15.68
C ARG A 156 -13.05 0.59 -16.72
N PHE A 157 -12.61 1.75 -17.17
CA PHE A 157 -11.50 1.91 -18.09
C PHE A 157 -10.32 2.45 -17.29
N ARG A 158 -9.17 1.77 -17.34
CA ARG A 158 -7.99 2.10 -16.54
C ARG A 158 -6.92 2.70 -17.45
N SER A 159 -6.23 3.73 -16.95
CA SER A 159 -5.04 4.25 -17.63
C SER A 159 -3.90 3.22 -17.53
N ASN A 160 -3.21 2.99 -18.65
CA ASN A 160 -2.03 2.13 -18.69
C ASN A 160 -0.89 2.72 -17.85
N ALA A 161 -0.68 4.04 -17.94
CA ALA A 161 0.33 4.75 -17.16
C ALA A 161 0.08 4.61 -15.65
N TYR A 162 -1.16 4.80 -15.20
CA TYR A 162 -1.53 4.57 -13.80
C TYR A 162 -1.34 3.12 -13.37
N SER A 163 -1.74 2.17 -14.23
CA SER A 163 -1.65 0.74 -13.92
C SER A 163 -0.20 0.30 -13.76
N MET A 164 0.70 0.83 -14.59
CA MET A 164 2.15 0.62 -14.46
C MET A 164 2.67 1.10 -13.09
N VAL A 165 2.37 2.35 -12.71
CA VAL A 165 2.85 2.93 -11.43
C VAL A 165 2.21 2.24 -10.22
N LYS A 166 0.95 1.79 -10.33
CA LYS A 166 0.30 0.98 -9.30
C LYS A 166 0.98 -0.39 -9.15
N ASN A 167 1.29 -1.06 -10.26
CA ASN A 167 1.95 -2.36 -10.25
C ASN A 167 3.39 -2.26 -9.71
N LEU A 168 4.08 -1.15 -10.00
CA LEU A 168 5.39 -0.85 -9.46
C LEU A 168 5.38 -0.79 -7.92
N ARG A 169 4.30 -0.27 -7.33
CA ARG A 169 4.11 -0.27 -5.88
C ARG A 169 3.69 -1.63 -5.32
N GLY A 170 2.83 -2.35 -6.02
CA GLY A 170 2.32 -3.64 -5.60
C GLY A 170 1.41 -3.57 -4.36
N ASN A 171 1.15 -4.74 -3.77
CA ASN A 171 0.18 -4.90 -2.68
C ASN A 171 0.84 -5.11 -1.31
N ALA A 172 2.17 -5.01 -1.23
CA ALA A 172 2.89 -5.15 0.04
C ALA A 172 2.56 -3.97 0.96
N ALA A 173 2.13 -4.29 2.18
CA ALA A 173 1.82 -3.30 3.21
C ALA A 173 3.11 -2.66 3.75
N TYR A 174 4.14 -3.48 4.00
CA TYR A 174 5.41 -3.02 4.54
C TYR A 174 6.41 -2.67 3.45
N LEU A 175 7.14 -1.57 3.66
CA LEU A 175 8.09 -1.06 2.68
C LEU A 175 9.23 -2.04 2.39
N LEU A 176 9.73 -2.77 3.40
CA LEU A 176 10.77 -3.78 3.22
C LEU A 176 10.36 -4.91 2.26
N GLU A 177 9.12 -5.36 2.35
CA GLU A 177 8.58 -6.41 1.48
C GLU A 177 8.45 -5.93 0.02
N ARG A 178 8.26 -4.61 -0.17
CA ARG A 178 8.27 -3.95 -1.47
C ARG A 178 9.70 -3.72 -1.97
N PHE A 179 10.61 -3.32 -1.09
CA PHE A 179 11.99 -2.99 -1.41
C PHE A 179 12.71 -4.15 -2.08
N VAL A 180 12.65 -5.35 -1.49
CA VAL A 180 13.49 -6.47 -1.93
C VAL A 180 13.21 -6.86 -3.40
N PRO A 181 11.95 -7.06 -3.85
CA PRO A 181 11.66 -7.32 -5.27
C PRO A 181 12.10 -6.19 -6.21
N LEU A 182 11.99 -4.93 -5.79
CA LEU A 182 12.44 -3.78 -6.57
C LEU A 182 13.96 -3.76 -6.72
N TYR A 183 14.66 -4.08 -5.64
CA TYR A 183 16.12 -4.15 -5.60
C TYR A 183 16.65 -5.26 -6.53
N GLN A 184 16.08 -6.47 -6.43
CA GLN A 184 16.47 -7.61 -7.26
C GLN A 184 16.37 -7.31 -8.76
N ARG A 185 15.37 -6.52 -9.16
CA ARG A 185 15.13 -6.08 -10.55
C ARG A 185 15.89 -4.81 -10.94
N ASN A 186 16.64 -4.20 -10.03
CA ASN A 186 17.34 -2.94 -10.24
C ASN A 186 16.43 -1.74 -10.59
N ILE A 187 15.21 -1.71 -10.06
CA ILE A 187 14.20 -0.66 -10.38
C ILE A 187 13.88 0.24 -9.17
N VAL A 188 14.68 0.21 -8.11
CA VAL A 188 14.53 1.11 -6.95
C VAL A 188 14.59 2.60 -7.35
N PRO A 189 15.55 3.07 -8.18
CA PRO A 189 15.57 4.47 -8.59
C PRO A 189 14.31 4.89 -9.35
N TYR A 190 13.81 3.98 -10.20
CA TYR A 190 12.57 4.18 -10.95
C TYR A 190 11.32 4.18 -10.05
N TYR A 191 11.32 3.39 -8.97
CA TYR A 191 10.28 3.46 -7.94
C TYR A 191 10.28 4.81 -7.23
N ILE A 192 11.46 5.28 -6.80
CA ILE A 192 11.63 6.52 -6.04
C ILE A 192 11.19 7.75 -6.86
N SER A 193 11.33 7.73 -8.19
CA SER A 193 10.83 8.84 -9.02
C SER A 193 9.32 9.03 -8.94
N TYR A 194 8.55 7.98 -8.62
CA TYR A 194 7.10 8.08 -8.39
C TYR A 194 6.74 8.23 -6.91
N TYR A 195 7.50 7.60 -6.01
CA TYR A 195 7.26 7.57 -4.56
C TYR A 195 8.46 8.14 -3.78
N PRO A 196 8.73 9.46 -3.89
CA PRO A 196 9.89 10.07 -3.25
C PRO A 196 9.84 10.06 -1.72
N GLU A 197 8.66 9.94 -1.12
CA GLU A 197 8.46 9.81 0.33
C GLU A 197 9.12 8.56 0.92
N ASP A 198 9.31 7.50 0.11
CA ASP A 198 9.94 6.27 0.53
C ASP A 198 11.46 6.31 0.38
N LYS A 199 12.02 7.36 -0.23
CA LYS A 199 13.42 7.46 -0.66
C LYS A 199 14.39 7.13 0.47
N ASP A 200 14.30 7.84 1.58
CA ASP A 200 15.26 7.73 2.68
C ASP A 200 15.30 6.30 3.24
N THR A 201 14.13 5.67 3.37
CA THR A 201 14.03 4.30 3.88
C THR A 201 14.54 3.27 2.85
N MET A 202 14.28 3.48 1.56
CA MET A 202 14.79 2.61 0.49
C MET A 202 16.32 2.72 0.32
N GLU A 203 16.86 3.93 0.45
CA GLU A 203 18.32 4.17 0.45
C GLU A 203 18.96 3.52 1.66
N PHE A 204 18.35 3.65 2.84
CA PHE A 204 18.78 2.95 4.04
C PHE A 204 18.85 1.43 3.84
N TYR A 205 17.78 0.79 3.33
CA TYR A 205 17.83 -0.64 3.03
C TYR A 205 18.91 -1.02 2.00
N THR A 206 19.18 -0.15 1.02
CA THR A 206 20.23 -0.36 0.03
C THR A 206 21.62 -0.37 0.66
N VAL A 207 21.90 0.56 1.57
CA VAL A 207 23.15 0.61 2.33
C VAL A 207 23.32 -0.66 3.16
N PHE A 208 22.29 -1.07 3.91
CA PHE A 208 22.34 -2.29 4.71
C PHE A 208 22.57 -3.53 3.86
N LEU A 209 21.89 -3.66 2.72
CA LEU A 209 22.08 -4.81 1.85
C LEU A 209 23.50 -4.87 1.28
N ASN A 210 24.05 -3.73 0.86
CA ASN A 210 25.43 -3.66 0.38
C ASN A 210 26.42 -4.01 1.49
N HIS A 211 26.18 -3.53 2.72
CA HIS A 211 26.98 -3.91 3.88
C HIS A 211 26.90 -5.42 4.16
N MET A 212 25.70 -6.00 4.11
CA MET A 212 25.53 -7.45 4.27
C MET A 212 26.27 -8.26 3.19
N VAL A 213 26.30 -7.80 1.95
CA VAL A 213 27.07 -8.45 0.87
C VAL A 213 28.57 -8.45 1.20
N GLN A 214 29.11 -7.31 1.64
CA GLN A 214 30.51 -7.20 2.06
C GLN A 214 30.80 -8.08 3.27
N TYR A 215 29.93 -8.05 4.28
CA TYR A 215 30.06 -8.84 5.49
C TYR A 215 30.05 -10.34 5.19
N LEU A 216 29.10 -10.81 4.37
CA LEU A 216 29.01 -12.21 3.98
C LEU A 216 30.23 -12.66 3.14
N HIS A 217 30.77 -11.77 2.30
CA HIS A 217 32.03 -12.03 1.59
C HIS A 217 33.20 -12.17 2.58
N GLY A 218 33.32 -11.27 3.55
CA GLY A 218 34.32 -11.36 4.62
C GLY A 218 34.23 -12.68 5.40
N LEU A 219 33.04 -13.05 5.86
CA LEU A 219 32.81 -14.33 6.53
C LEU A 219 33.21 -15.53 5.66
N TYR A 220 32.91 -15.47 4.35
CA TYR A 220 33.33 -16.51 3.42
C TYR A 220 34.86 -16.62 3.33
N MET A 221 35.56 -15.49 3.23
CA MET A 221 37.02 -15.46 3.20
C MET A 221 37.61 -16.04 4.49
N ASP A 222 37.10 -15.65 5.65
CA ASP A 222 37.59 -16.10 6.96
C ASP A 222 37.40 -17.60 7.18
N VAL A 223 36.26 -18.16 6.77
CA VAL A 223 35.95 -19.58 6.99
C VAL A 223 36.60 -20.49 5.95
N HIS A 224 36.40 -20.20 4.66
CA HIS A 224 36.71 -21.15 3.60
C HIS A 224 38.08 -20.92 2.96
N VAL A 225 38.58 -19.68 2.97
CA VAL A 225 39.85 -19.32 2.31
C VAL A 225 40.98 -19.23 3.32
N GLN A 226 40.87 -18.34 4.31
CA GLN A 226 41.89 -18.09 5.33
C GLN A 226 41.83 -19.10 6.48
N ARG A 227 40.64 -19.65 6.76
CA ARG A 227 40.37 -20.59 7.86
C ARG A 227 40.73 -20.01 9.24
N THR A 228 40.56 -18.71 9.41
CA THR A 228 40.82 -17.96 10.64
C THR A 228 39.68 -18.09 11.65
N THR A 229 38.45 -18.30 11.16
CA THR A 229 37.24 -18.41 11.97
C THR A 229 36.55 -19.75 11.76
N HIS A 230 36.12 -20.38 12.85
CA HIS A 230 35.36 -21.63 12.75
C HIS A 230 33.87 -21.33 12.52
N ILE A 231 33.22 -22.08 11.62
CA ILE A 231 31.80 -21.87 11.28
C ILE A 231 30.84 -21.82 12.48
N GLN A 232 31.09 -22.54 13.60
CA GLN A 232 30.17 -22.46 14.77
C GLN A 232 30.31 -21.16 15.56
N GLN A 233 31.34 -20.34 15.30
CA GLN A 233 31.49 -19.00 15.88
C GLN A 233 30.68 -17.96 15.10
N ILE A 234 30.21 -18.30 13.90
CA ILE A 234 29.38 -17.43 13.07
C ILE A 234 27.92 -17.66 13.40
N ASP A 235 27.14 -16.57 13.38
CA ASP A 235 25.69 -16.65 13.53
C ASP A 235 25.08 -17.66 12.54
N ARG A 236 24.24 -18.55 13.07
CA ARG A 236 23.57 -19.62 12.32
C ARG A 236 22.76 -19.09 11.14
N MET A 237 22.32 -17.83 11.16
CA MET A 237 21.62 -17.24 10.03
C MET A 237 22.46 -17.18 8.75
N TYR A 238 23.79 -17.12 8.85
CA TYR A 238 24.70 -17.07 7.70
C TYR A 238 25.15 -18.43 7.18
N HIS A 239 24.99 -19.51 7.97
CA HIS A 239 25.50 -20.83 7.58
C HIS A 239 24.96 -21.30 6.22
N PRO A 240 23.64 -21.23 5.94
CA PRO A 240 23.10 -21.66 4.64
C PRO A 240 23.70 -20.87 3.46
N HIS A 241 24.03 -19.60 3.70
CA HIS A 241 24.60 -18.72 2.69
C HIS A 241 26.06 -19.08 2.40
N LEU A 242 26.86 -19.31 3.44
CA LEU A 242 28.25 -19.74 3.30
C LEU A 242 28.36 -21.08 2.58
N TYR A 243 27.52 -22.06 2.93
CA TYR A 243 27.48 -23.35 2.24
C TYR A 243 27.10 -23.21 0.76
N ALA A 244 26.10 -22.38 0.44
CA ALA A 244 25.69 -22.15 -0.95
C ALA A 244 26.79 -21.46 -1.77
N LEU A 245 27.43 -20.42 -1.22
CA LEU A 245 28.56 -19.75 -1.84
C LEU A 245 29.72 -20.73 -2.06
N HIS A 246 30.03 -21.58 -1.07
CA HIS A 246 31.06 -22.60 -1.23
C HIS A 246 30.70 -23.61 -2.34
N GLY A 247 29.42 -23.98 -2.48
CA GLY A 247 28.95 -24.78 -3.61
C GLY A 247 29.20 -24.12 -4.97
N ILE A 248 28.97 -22.80 -5.10
CA ILE A 248 29.28 -22.02 -6.30
C ILE A 248 30.80 -22.02 -6.59
N TYR A 249 31.61 -21.88 -5.55
CA TYR A 249 33.07 -21.98 -5.68
C TYR A 249 33.48 -23.37 -6.19
N LEU A 250 32.95 -24.45 -5.61
CA LEU A 250 33.31 -25.82 -5.98
C LEU A 250 32.94 -26.16 -7.42
N SER A 251 31.83 -25.61 -7.94
CA SER A 251 31.41 -25.84 -9.32
C SER A 251 32.26 -25.07 -10.33
N ARG A 252 32.62 -23.82 -10.02
CA ARG A 252 33.36 -22.93 -10.94
C ARG A 252 34.88 -23.01 -10.81
N LYS A 253 35.37 -23.38 -9.63
CA LYS A 253 36.80 -23.38 -9.22
C LYS A 253 37.52 -22.04 -9.43
N LYS A 254 36.80 -20.92 -9.36
CA LYS A 254 37.37 -19.57 -9.41
C LYS A 254 37.19 -18.87 -8.06
N PRO A 255 38.11 -17.99 -7.64
CA PRO A 255 37.99 -17.22 -6.40
C PRO A 255 36.62 -16.55 -6.29
N MET A 256 36.08 -16.53 -5.06
CA MET A 256 34.82 -15.86 -4.77
C MET A 256 35.07 -14.36 -4.64
N THR A 257 34.39 -13.58 -5.46
CA THR A 257 34.44 -12.11 -5.43
C THR A 257 33.21 -11.55 -4.71
N VAL A 258 33.26 -10.27 -4.34
CA VAL A 258 32.09 -9.57 -3.79
C VAL A 258 30.92 -9.58 -4.77
N ASN A 259 31.18 -9.45 -6.07
CA ASN A 259 30.14 -9.50 -7.10
C ASN A 259 29.44 -10.86 -7.16
N ASP A 260 30.15 -11.95 -6.89
CA ASP A 260 29.52 -13.28 -6.83
C ASP A 260 28.55 -13.40 -5.64
N VAL A 261 28.92 -12.81 -4.50
CA VAL A 261 28.04 -12.73 -3.33
C VAL A 261 26.83 -11.83 -3.61
N TYR A 262 27.05 -10.73 -4.30
CA TYR A 262 26.01 -9.81 -4.76
C TYR A 262 24.98 -10.52 -5.65
N ASP A 263 25.45 -11.24 -6.67
CA ASP A 263 24.60 -12.00 -7.58
C ASP A 263 23.85 -13.12 -6.85
N TYR A 264 24.55 -13.83 -5.96
CA TYR A 264 23.94 -14.84 -5.10
C TYR A 264 22.79 -14.28 -4.24
N ILE A 265 22.99 -13.13 -3.59
CA ILE A 265 21.97 -12.46 -2.77
C ILE A 265 20.78 -12.04 -3.63
N ARG A 266 21.01 -11.45 -4.81
CA ARG A 266 19.93 -11.07 -5.73
C ARG A 266 19.05 -12.24 -6.16
N LEU A 267 19.60 -13.45 -6.21
CA LEU A 267 18.86 -14.67 -6.57
C LEU A 267 18.13 -15.32 -5.39
N GLN A 268 18.33 -14.84 -4.15
CA GLN A 268 17.63 -15.41 -3.00
C GLN A 268 16.14 -15.05 -2.99
N PRO A 269 15.26 -15.91 -2.45
CA PRO A 269 13.88 -15.55 -2.19
C PRO A 269 13.80 -14.27 -1.33
N TRP A 270 12.88 -13.37 -1.68
CA TRP A 270 12.81 -12.05 -1.04
C TRP A 270 12.60 -12.14 0.48
N GLN A 271 11.91 -13.18 0.96
CA GLN A 271 11.67 -13.44 2.39
C GLN A 271 12.98 -13.67 3.14
N ARG A 272 13.94 -14.35 2.52
CA ARG A 272 15.24 -14.63 3.12
C ARG A 272 16.07 -13.36 3.25
N ILE A 273 16.05 -12.50 2.23
CA ILE A 273 16.71 -11.21 2.25
C ILE A 273 16.06 -10.29 3.28
N ALA A 274 14.73 -10.24 3.33
CA ALA A 274 13.99 -9.45 4.31
C ALA A 274 14.28 -9.90 5.74
N PHE A 275 14.40 -11.21 5.99
CA PHE A 275 14.80 -11.76 7.28
C PHE A 275 16.21 -11.30 7.69
N LEU A 276 17.19 -11.39 6.80
CA LEU A 276 18.54 -10.92 7.07
C LEU A 276 18.55 -9.41 7.37
N LEU A 277 17.84 -8.61 6.58
CA LEU A 277 17.76 -7.16 6.79
C LEU A 277 17.17 -6.81 8.15
N ARG A 278 16.06 -7.45 8.57
CA ARG A 278 15.44 -7.18 9.88
C ARG A 278 16.40 -7.50 11.02
N ASN A 279 17.04 -8.67 11.01
CA ASN A 279 17.94 -9.07 12.10
C ASN A 279 19.19 -8.18 12.19
N ASN A 280 19.72 -7.73 11.04
CA ASN A 280 20.87 -6.84 11.01
C ASN A 280 20.49 -5.41 11.45
N GLN A 281 19.27 -4.96 11.14
CA GLN A 281 18.75 -3.68 11.62
C GLN A 281 18.57 -3.70 13.14
N ASP A 282 17.92 -4.72 13.69
CA ASP A 282 17.70 -4.82 15.13
C ASP A 282 19.02 -4.85 15.92
N ALA A 283 20.02 -5.58 15.39
CA ALA A 283 21.36 -5.62 15.98
C ALA A 283 22.04 -4.25 15.96
N TYR A 284 21.95 -3.51 14.85
CA TYR A 284 22.55 -2.19 14.72
C TYR A 284 21.83 -1.13 15.58
N THR A 285 20.50 -1.14 15.58
CA THR A 285 19.69 -0.25 16.44
C THR A 285 19.99 -0.49 17.91
N LYS A 286 20.14 -1.76 18.32
CA LYS A 286 20.54 -2.10 19.68
C LYS A 286 21.92 -1.54 20.03
N GLN A 287 22.91 -1.71 19.15
CA GLN A 287 24.25 -1.16 19.36
C GLN A 287 24.26 0.37 19.48
N LEU A 288 23.44 1.08 18.68
CA LEU A 288 23.31 2.53 18.80
C LEU A 288 22.67 2.95 20.12
N LEU A 289 21.64 2.25 20.58
CA LEU A 289 21.01 2.52 21.88
C LEU A 289 22.01 2.29 23.03
N ASP A 290 22.75 1.18 22.99
CA ASP A 290 23.78 0.87 23.98
C ASP A 290 24.88 1.96 24.03
N LEU A 291 25.25 2.54 22.87
CA LEU A 291 26.23 3.64 22.78
C LEU A 291 25.68 4.99 23.30
N VAL A 292 24.40 5.26 23.06
CA VAL A 292 23.72 6.46 23.61
C VAL A 292 23.60 6.36 25.12
N ASP A 293 23.23 5.19 25.64
CA ASP A 293 23.14 4.96 27.08
C ASP A 293 24.52 5.04 27.76
N ALA A 294 25.56 4.55 27.10
CA ALA A 294 26.94 4.64 27.58
C ALA A 294 27.55 6.06 27.51
N SER A 295 27.00 6.96 26.69
CA SER A 295 27.42 8.37 26.63
C SER A 295 26.59 9.29 27.53
N SER A 296 25.51 8.76 28.11
CA SER A 296 24.60 9.45 29.03
C SER A 296 24.90 9.15 30.51
N ALA A 297 25.86 8.26 30.78
CA ALA A 297 26.35 7.84 32.09
C ALA A 297 27.77 8.38 32.34
#